data_AF-A0A942FP78-F1
#
_entry.id   AF-A0A942FP78-F1
#
_cell.length_a   1.000
_cell.length_b   1.000
_cell.length_c   1.000
_cell.angle_alpha   90.00
_cell.angle_beta   90.00
_cell.angle_gamma   90.00
#
_symmetry.space_group_name_H-M   'P 1'
#
loop_
_entity.id
_entity.type
_entity.pdbx_description
1 polymer ?
#
loop_
_entity_poly.entity_id
_entity_poly.type
_entity_poly.pdbx_seq_one_letter_code
_entity_poly.pdbx_strand_id
1 'polypeptide(L)' 'MRSFEVAEKLFQDGTADYISISRPFIREPDLINRWKAGDRRRAECRSDNLCFKPGLDGKGIYCVVKSRKGNEDRLV' A
#
# COMPACT_ATOMS: atom_id res chain seq x y z
N MET A 1 -4.43 5.16 -4.85
CA MET A 1 -3.22 6.01 -4.91
C MET A 1 -1.96 5.23 -4.52
N ARG A 2 -0.75 5.55 -5.02
CA ARG A 2 0.53 4.92 -4.58
C ARG A 2 1.73 5.88 -4.45
N SER A 3 1.66 7.07 -5.04
CA SER A 3 2.73 8.07 -4.97
C SER A 3 2.20 9.26 -4.20
N PHE A 4 3.03 9.80 -3.32
CA PHE A 4 2.70 10.98 -2.55
C PHE A 4 2.52 12.18 -3.49
N GLU A 5 3.46 12.35 -4.43
CA GLU A 5 3.52 13.47 -5.38
C GLU A 5 2.29 13.51 -6.28
N VAL A 6 1.81 12.35 -6.73
CA VAL A 6 0.57 12.29 -7.53
C VAL A 6 -0.65 12.64 -6.68
N ALA A 7 -0.70 12.22 -5.41
CA ALA A 7 -1.78 12.61 -4.49
C ALA A 7 -1.78 14.12 -4.20
N GLU A 8 -0.61 14.68 -3.90
CA GLU A 8 -0.41 16.10 -3.63
C GLU A 8 -0.83 16.94 -4.83
N LYS A 9 -0.42 16.54 -6.04
CA LYS A 9 -0.83 17.22 -7.27
C LYS A 9 -2.36 17.19 -7.47
N LEU A 10 -3.01 16.03 -7.33
CA LEU A 10 -4.48 15.95 -7.51
C LEU A 10 -5.24 16.84 -6.52
N PHE A 11 -4.73 16.99 -5.30
CA PHE A 11 -5.30 17.88 -4.30
C PHE A 11 -5.06 19.36 -4.66
N GLN A 12 -3.82 19.73 -5.00
CA GLN A 12 -3.46 21.10 -5.37
C GLN A 12 -4.17 21.58 -6.64
N ASP A 13 -4.36 20.70 -7.62
CA ASP A 13 -5.05 20.99 -8.87
C ASP A 13 -6.59 21.05 -8.68
N GLY A 14 -7.11 20.82 -7.47
CA GLY A 14 -8.56 20.81 -7.18
C GLY A 14 -9.31 19.64 -7.84
N THR A 15 -8.59 18.60 -8.27
CA THR A 15 -9.20 17.43 -8.93
C THR A 15 -9.92 16.52 -7.93
N ALA A 16 -9.46 16.48 -6.69
CA ALA A 16 -10.10 15.70 -5.62
C ALA A 16 -9.85 16.34 -4.24
N ASP A 17 -10.90 16.42 -3.42
CA ASP A 17 -10.79 16.87 -2.03
C ASP A 17 -10.19 15.81 -1.10
N TYR A 18 -10.36 14.53 -1.46
CA TYR A 18 -9.89 13.39 -0.67
C TYR A 18 -9.24 12.32 -1.54
N ILE A 19 -8.25 11.65 -0.97
CA ILE A 19 -7.53 10.56 -1.64
C ILE A 19 -7.85 9.23 -0.95
N SER A 20 -8.47 8.31 -1.68
CA SER A 20 -8.70 6.93 -1.20
C SER A 20 -7.47 6.03 -1.42
N ILE A 21 -7.12 5.28 -0.38
CA ILE A 21 -6.01 4.34 -0.34
C ILE A 21 -6.50 3.04 0.30
N SER A 22 -6.40 1.92 -0.43
CA SER A 22 -6.81 0.60 0.05
C SER A 22 -5.62 -0.36 0.07
N ARG A 23 -5.31 -1.01 -1.06
CA ARG A 23 -4.22 -2.00 -1.19
C ARG A 23 -2.84 -1.56 -0.67
N PRO A 24 -2.42 -0.29 -0.77
CA PRO A 24 -1.20 0.18 -0.12
C PRO A 24 -1.21 0.03 1.41
N PHE A 25 -2.32 0.36 2.08
CA PHE A 25 -2.43 0.20 3.53
C PHE A 25 -2.44 -1.26 3.98
N ILE A 26 -2.92 -2.17 3.12
CA ILE A 26 -2.82 -3.62 3.39
C ILE A 26 -1.34 -4.06 3.46
N ARG A 27 -0.44 -3.45 2.68
CA ARG A 27 0.99 -3.77 2.66
C ARG A 27 1.80 -2.95 3.68
N GLU A 28 1.54 -1.66 3.78
CA GLU A 28 2.22 -0.68 4.64
C GLU A 28 1.17 0.05 5.51
N PRO A 29 0.77 -0.52 6.66
CA PRO A 29 -0.20 0.13 7.55
C PRO A 29 0.26 1.51 8.06
N ASP A 30 1.57 1.74 8.11
CA ASP A 30 2.24 2.96 8.54
C ASP A 30 2.58 3.93 7.40
N LEU A 31 2.09 3.69 6.18
CA LEU A 31 2.45 4.45 4.97
C LEU A 31 2.31 5.97 5.13
N ILE A 32 1.23 6.46 5.76
CA ILE A 32 1.04 7.92 5.95
C ILE A 32 2.08 8.48 6.92
N ASN A 33 2.41 7.75 7.99
CA ASN A 33 3.44 8.18 8.94
C ASN A 33 4.81 8.20 8.26
N ARG A 34 5.13 7.20 7.42
CA ARG A 34 6.35 7.17 6.61
C ARG A 34 6.47 8.38 5.69
N TRP A 35 5.41 8.69 4.94
CA TRP A 35 5.34 9.87 4.08
C TRP A 35 5.47 11.18 4.88
N LYS A 36 4.80 11.29 6.03
CA LYS A 36 4.88 12.46 6.92
C LYS A 36 6.28 12.66 7.50
N ALA A 37 7.01 11.58 7.76
CA ALA A 37 8.40 11.62 8.25
C ALA A 37 9.42 12.00 7.15
N GLY A 38 8.98 12.26 5.92
CA GLY A 38 9.83 12.70 4.82
C GLY A 38 10.22 11.60 3.84
N ASP A 39 10.03 10.33 4.19
CA ASP A 39 10.23 9.23 3.24
C ASP A 39 9.02 9.12 2.29
N ARG A 40 9.00 9.97 1.26
CA ARG A 40 7.93 10.05 0.25
C ARG A 40 8.03 9.01 -0.87
N ARG A 41 8.96 8.04 -0.77
CA ARG A 41 9.06 6.96 -1.77
C ARG A 41 7.70 6.30 -1.98
N ARG A 42 7.42 5.94 -3.22
CA ARG A 42 6.19 5.25 -3.65
C ARG A 42 5.87 4.08 -2.70
N ALA A 43 4.58 3.91 -2.38
CA ALA A 43 4.13 2.74 -1.66
C ALA A 43 4.56 1.47 -2.38
N GLU A 44 5.01 0.48 -1.63
CA GLU A 44 5.53 -0.78 -2.11
C GLU A 44 4.47 -1.67 -2.76
N CYS A 45 3.17 -1.36 -2.57
CA CYS A 45 2.10 -2.11 -3.22
C CYS A 45 2.28 -2.11 -4.75
N ARG A 46 2.32 -3.31 -5.33
CA ARG A 46 2.59 -3.52 -6.75
C ARG A 46 1.33 -3.49 -7.62
N SER A 47 0.15 -3.34 -7.02
CA SER A 47 -1.14 -3.50 -7.71
C SER A 47 -1.32 -4.88 -8.37
N ASP A 48 -0.72 -5.92 -7.79
CA ASP A 48 -0.71 -7.29 -8.32
C ASP A 48 -2.01 -8.09 -8.06
N ASN A 49 -2.97 -7.52 -7.33
CA ASN A 49 -4.25 -8.13 -6.96
C ASN A 49 -4.16 -9.42 -6.12
N LEU A 50 -2.98 -9.80 -5.62
CA LEU A 50 -2.81 -11.04 -4.86
C LEU A 50 -3.50 -11.01 -3.49
N CYS A 51 -3.85 -9.82 -2.98
CA CYS A 51 -4.64 -9.66 -1.76
C CYS A 51 -6.10 -10.14 -1.88
N PHE A 52 -6.64 -10.26 -3.09
CA PHE A 52 -8.03 -10.71 -3.28
C PHE A 52 -8.19 -12.21 -3.04
N LYS A 53 -7.27 -13.04 -3.53
CA LYS A 53 -7.37 -14.49 -3.39
C LYS A 53 -7.56 -14.96 -1.93
N PRO A 54 -6.73 -14.56 -0.95
CA PRO A 54 -6.95 -14.99 0.44
C PRO A 54 -8.27 -14.44 1.00
N GLY A 55 -8.70 -13.25 0.60
CA GLY A 55 -10.00 -12.69 1.00
C GLY A 55 -11.18 -13.52 0.48
N LEU A 56 -11.14 -13.92 -0.79
CA LEU A 56 -12.15 -14.78 -1.42
C LEU A 56 -12.14 -16.21 -0.85
N ASP A 57 -10.96 -16.72 -0.50
CA ASP A 57 -10.79 -18.04 0.11
C ASP A 57 -11.22 -18.06 1.61
N GLY A 58 -11.72 -16.96 2.17
CA GLY A 58 -12.14 -16.86 3.58
C GLY A 58 -11.00 -16.78 4.60
N LYS A 59 -9.77 -16.53 4.16
CA LYS A 59 -8.54 -16.51 5.00
C LYS A 59 -8.18 -15.12 5.52
N GLY A 60 -9.07 -14.16 5.33
CA GLY A 60 -8.81 -12.73 5.59
C GLY A 60 -8.05 -12.04 4.46
N ILE A 61 -7.92 -10.72 4.56
CA ILE A 61 -7.27 -9.88 3.54
C ILE A 61 -5.86 -9.49 4.02
N TYR A 62 -4.84 -9.88 3.25
CA TYR A 62 -3.45 -9.52 3.52
C TYR A 62 -2.62 -9.42 2.22
N CYS A 63 -1.45 -8.81 2.31
CA CYS A 63 -0.54 -8.70 1.16
C CYS A 63 0.33 -9.97 1.02
N VAL A 64 0.00 -10.81 0.04
CA VAL A 64 0.73 -12.06 -0.23
C VAL A 64 2.22 -11.85 -0.51
N VAL A 65 2.60 -10.79 -1.24
CA VAL A 65 4.01 -10.49 -1.53
C VAL A 65 4.80 -10.15 -0.26
N LYS A 66 4.19 -9.41 0.67
CA LYS A 66 4.83 -9.11 1.96
C LYS A 66 4.98 -10.37 2.81
N SER A 67 3.96 -11.22 2.84
CA SER A 67 4.02 -12.49 3.58
C SER A 67 5.09 -13.45 3.04
N ARG A 68 5.28 -13.52 1.72
CA ARG A 68 6.34 -14.34 1.10
C ARG A 68 7.73 -13.88 1.54
N LYS A 69 8.01 -12.58 1.42
CA LYS A 69 9.27 -11.99 1.88
C LYS A 69 9.53 -12.25 3.36
N GLY A 70 8.53 -12.02 4.22
CA GLY A 70 8.68 -12.28 5.65
C GLY A 70 8.92 -13.75 5.99
N ASN A 71 8.51 -14.70 5.14
CA ASN A 71 8.86 -16.11 5.29
C ASN A 71 10.28 -16.39 4.81
N GLU A 72 10.72 -15.78 3.70
CA GLU A 72 12.09 -15.87 3.20
C GLU A 72 13.08 -15.29 4.23
N ASP A 73 12.79 -14.13 4.81
CA ASP A 73 13.60 -13.46 5.84
C ASP A 73 13.67 -14.26 7.17
N ARG A 74 12.75 -15.22 7.39
CA ARG A 74 12.73 -16.10 8.57
C ARG A 74 13.45 -17.43 8.36
N LEU A 75 13.81 -17.74 7.12
CA LEU A 75 14.53 -18.96 6.75
C LEU A 75 16.04 -18.73 6.60
N VAL A 76 16.49 -17.47 6.75
CA VAL A 76 17.90 -17.04 6.73
C VAL A 76 18.44 -16.78 8.13
#